data_AF-A0A5D3E2W9-F1
#
_entry.id   AF-A0A5D3E2W9-F1
#
_cell.length_a   1.000
_cell.length_b   1.000
_cell.length_c   1.000
_cell.angle_alpha   90.00
_cell.angle_beta   90.00
_cell.angle_gamma   90.00
#
_symmetry.space_group_name_H-M   'P 1'
#
loop_
_entity.id
_entity.type
_entity.pdbx_description
1 polymer ?
#
loop_
_entity_poly.entity_id
_entity_poly.type
_entity_poly.pdbx_seq_one_letter_code
_entity_poly.pdbx_strand_id
1 'polypeptide(L)'
;MATGILRRVLSRVSASSPSRFVRIRAHASEAEAQQVEQKATASSNLKTFAIYRWNPDSPSKPELQEYKIDLKECGPMVLDALIKIKNEIDPSLTFRRSCREGICGSCAMNIDGCNGLACLTKIPSGDSSTITPLPHMFVIKDLVVDMTNFYNQYKSIEPWLKRKSEPPVPGKEILQSKKDRAKLDGMYECILCACCSTSCPSYWWNPESYLGPAALLHANR
;
A
#
# COMPACT_ATOMS: atom_id res chain seq x y z
N MET A 1 26.46 29.16 77.16
CA MET A 1 25.54 28.54 78.14
C MET A 1 25.83 27.05 78.12
N ALA A 2 26.72 26.58 78.99
CA ALA A 2 26.42 26.15 80.36
C ALA A 2 25.80 24.74 80.39
N THR A 3 26.62 23.78 80.89
CA THR A 3 26.28 22.69 81.84
C THR A 3 25.30 21.60 81.38
N GLY A 4 25.48 20.30 81.67
CA GLY A 4 26.40 19.54 82.52
C GLY A 4 26.06 18.03 82.39
N ILE A 5 27.03 17.12 82.55
CA ILE A 5 27.32 16.34 83.79
C ILE A 5 26.37 15.12 83.93
N LEU A 6 26.79 13.84 83.80
CA LEU A 6 27.45 12.94 84.79
C LEU A 6 27.87 11.61 84.09
N ARG A 7 29.09 11.08 84.29
CA ARG A 7 29.50 9.92 85.15
C ARG A 7 28.68 8.63 84.96
N ARG A 8 29.16 7.38 84.99
CA ARG A 8 30.42 6.68 85.39
C ARG A 8 30.31 5.25 84.80
N VAL A 9 31.33 4.70 84.13
CA VAL A 9 32.27 3.61 84.55
C VAL A 9 31.66 2.28 85.06
N LEU A 10 32.24 1.18 84.53
CA LEU A 10 32.26 -0.25 84.95
C LEU A 10 31.09 -1.08 84.40
N SER A 11 31.32 -2.21 83.70
CA SER A 11 32.12 -3.36 84.13
C SER A 11 32.72 -4.18 82.97
N ARG A 12 33.91 -4.74 83.23
CA ARG A 12 34.54 -5.87 82.51
C ARG A 12 33.75 -7.16 82.79
N VAL A 13 33.76 -8.23 81.97
CA VAL A 13 34.79 -9.29 81.83
C VAL A 13 34.19 -10.32 80.84
N SER A 14 34.89 -10.73 79.77
CA SER A 14 35.53 -12.07 79.52
C SER A 14 34.60 -13.30 79.72
N ALA A 15 34.59 -14.39 78.96
CA ALA A 15 35.29 -14.91 77.77
C ALA A 15 34.60 -16.23 77.37
N SER A 16 34.81 -16.72 76.14
CA SER A 16 35.06 -18.13 75.76
C SER A 16 34.95 -18.26 74.23
N SER A 17 36.05 -18.50 73.51
CA SER A 17 36.72 -19.78 73.18
C SER A 17 36.30 -20.27 71.77
N PRO A 18 37.23 -20.81 70.95
CA PRO A 18 37.18 -20.70 69.49
C PRO A 18 36.45 -21.89 68.85
N SER A 19 35.82 -21.66 67.70
CA SER A 19 35.32 -22.75 66.86
C SER A 19 35.78 -22.57 65.41
N ARG A 20 36.24 -23.71 64.88
CA ARG A 20 37.04 -23.91 63.67
C ARG A 20 36.37 -23.40 62.40
N PHE A 21 37.13 -22.71 61.55
CA PHE A 21 36.75 -22.45 60.16
C PHE A 21 36.83 -23.74 59.35
N VAL A 22 35.68 -24.23 58.86
CA VAL A 22 35.60 -25.26 57.83
C VAL A 22 35.69 -24.58 56.46
N ARG A 23 36.73 -24.92 55.68
CA ARG A 23 36.83 -24.52 54.28
C ARG A 23 35.82 -25.32 53.45
N ILE A 24 34.74 -24.66 53.02
CA ILE A 24 33.83 -25.22 52.02
C ILE A 24 34.47 -24.98 50.64
N ARG A 25 34.83 -26.08 49.95
CA ARG A 25 35.21 -26.04 48.53
C ARG A 25 33.96 -25.72 47.70
N ALA A 26 33.96 -24.58 47.01
CA ALA A 26 32.96 -24.29 46.01
C ALA A 26 33.23 -25.19 44.78
N HIS A 27 32.34 -26.16 44.54
CA HIS A 27 32.25 -26.83 43.25
C HIS A 27 31.47 -25.91 42.30
N ALA A 28 32.19 -25.08 41.55
CA ALA A 28 31.60 -24.40 40.40
C ALA A 28 31.49 -25.43 39.26
N SER A 29 30.26 -25.87 38.98
CA SER A 29 29.95 -26.59 37.75
C SER A 29 29.78 -25.55 36.64
N GLU A 30 30.63 -25.57 35.63
CA GLU A 30 30.42 -24.79 34.42
C GLU A 30 29.15 -25.30 33.72
N ALA A 31 28.21 -24.40 33.43
CA ALA A 31 27.05 -24.72 32.61
C ALA A 31 27.47 -24.59 31.14
N GLU A 32 27.58 -25.72 30.44
CA GLU A 32 27.76 -25.72 28.98
C GLU A 32 26.54 -25.08 28.32
N ALA A 33 26.77 -23.98 27.61
CA ALA A 33 25.75 -23.33 26.82
C ALA A 33 25.36 -24.24 25.65
N GLN A 34 24.13 -24.76 25.67
CA GLN A 34 23.54 -25.42 24.51
C GLN A 34 23.48 -24.43 23.34
N GLN A 35 24.29 -24.70 22.31
CA GLN A 35 24.12 -24.05 21.02
C GLN A 35 22.81 -24.54 20.41
N VAL A 36 21.80 -23.67 20.44
CA VAL A 36 20.56 -23.86 19.68
C VAL A 36 20.91 -23.61 18.21
N GLU A 37 21.10 -24.69 17.47
CA GLU A 37 21.22 -24.63 16.01
C GLU A 37 19.85 -24.21 15.46
N GLN A 38 19.74 -22.95 15.02
CA GLN A 38 18.54 -22.44 14.35
C GLN A 38 18.40 -23.14 12.99
N LYS A 39 17.66 -24.25 12.97
CA LYS A 39 17.13 -24.82 11.75
C LYS A 39 15.99 -23.91 11.26
N ALA A 40 16.35 -22.78 10.65
CA ALA A 40 15.41 -22.00 9.86
C ALA A 40 15.08 -22.81 8.60
N THR A 41 14.08 -23.69 8.68
CA THR A 41 13.33 -24.08 7.49
C THR A 41 12.50 -22.87 7.07
N ALA A 42 13.16 -21.90 6.42
CA ALA A 42 12.51 -20.84 5.69
C ALA A 42 11.83 -21.47 4.46
N SER A 43 10.64 -22.04 4.66
CA SER A 43 9.73 -22.32 3.55
C SER A 43 9.42 -20.95 2.93
N SER A 44 10.03 -20.66 1.78
CA SER A 44 9.75 -19.44 1.02
C SER A 44 8.32 -19.54 0.49
N ASN A 45 7.53 -18.49 0.70
CA ASN A 45 6.17 -18.42 0.15
C ASN A 45 6.26 -17.67 -1.19
N LEU A 46 6.86 -18.33 -2.18
CA LEU A 46 7.11 -17.74 -3.49
C LEU A 46 5.80 -17.66 -4.28
N LYS A 47 5.50 -16.46 -4.78
CA LYS A 47 4.44 -16.23 -5.77
C LYS A 47 5.05 -15.69 -7.06
N THR A 48 4.55 -16.16 -8.18
CA THR A 48 4.93 -15.69 -9.51
C THR A 48 3.99 -14.58 -9.98
N PHE A 49 4.54 -13.47 -10.45
CA PHE A 49 3.80 -12.40 -11.13
C PHE A 49 4.18 -12.40 -12.60
N ALA A 50 3.24 -12.74 -13.48
CA ALA A 50 3.39 -12.62 -14.92
C ALA A 50 2.92 -11.21 -15.35
N ILE A 51 3.85 -10.34 -15.73
CA ILE A 51 3.58 -8.92 -15.96
C ILE A 51 3.77 -8.59 -17.44
N TYR A 52 2.80 -7.89 -18.02
CA TYR A 52 2.92 -7.34 -19.36
C TYR A 52 4.11 -6.38 -19.47
N ARG A 53 4.97 -6.63 -20.46
CA ARG A 53 6.13 -5.80 -20.79
C ARG A 53 6.05 -5.32 -22.23
N TRP A 54 6.33 -4.04 -22.41
CA TRP A 54 6.56 -3.45 -23.74
C TRP A 54 7.33 -2.15 -23.60
N ASN A 55 8.36 -1.95 -24.42
CA ASN A 55 9.21 -0.77 -24.38
C ASN A 55 9.23 -0.05 -25.75
N PRO A 56 8.80 1.22 -25.83
CA PRO A 56 8.84 1.97 -27.08
C PRO A 56 10.27 2.22 -27.58
N ASP A 57 11.24 2.29 -26.67
CA ASP A 57 12.65 2.59 -27.00
C ASP A 57 13.38 1.40 -27.63
N SER A 58 12.82 0.19 -27.50
CA SER A 58 13.37 -1.05 -28.03
C SER A 58 12.21 -1.91 -28.54
N PRO A 59 11.70 -1.66 -29.76
CA PRO A 59 10.44 -2.21 -30.24
C PRO A 59 10.52 -3.72 -30.46
N SER A 60 10.21 -4.48 -29.42
CA SER A 60 9.90 -5.91 -29.46
C SER A 60 8.38 -6.12 -29.39
N LYS A 61 7.95 -7.37 -29.64
CA LYS A 61 6.56 -7.76 -29.38
C LYS A 61 6.30 -7.69 -27.87
N PRO A 62 5.10 -7.26 -27.44
CA PRO A 62 4.73 -7.37 -26.05
C PRO A 62 4.82 -8.81 -25.54
N GLU A 63 5.25 -8.97 -24.30
CA GLU A 63 5.40 -10.28 -23.66
C GLU A 63 4.95 -10.26 -22.21
N LEU A 64 4.75 -11.44 -21.64
CA LEU A 64 4.57 -11.62 -20.20
C LEU A 64 5.92 -12.03 -19.60
N GLN A 65 6.46 -11.19 -18.73
CA GLN A 65 7.67 -11.50 -17.99
C GLN A 65 7.31 -11.96 -16.57
N GLU A 66 7.89 -13.06 -16.15
CA GLU A 66 7.65 -13.64 -14.82
C GLU A 66 8.63 -13.11 -13.77
N TYR A 67 8.11 -12.76 -12.60
CA TYR A 67 8.88 -12.39 -11.42
C TYR A 67 8.45 -13.23 -10.22
N LYS A 68 9.41 -13.84 -9.52
CA LYS A 68 9.12 -14.61 -8.30
C LYS A 68 9.39 -13.74 -7.07
N ILE A 69 8.39 -13.64 -6.20
CA ILE A 69 8.43 -12.80 -5.00
C ILE A 69 8.14 -13.67 -3.77
N ASP A 70 8.98 -13.57 -2.74
CA ASP A 70 8.66 -14.12 -1.43
C ASP A 70 7.63 -13.21 -0.74
N LEU A 71 6.43 -13.74 -0.53
CA LEU A 71 5.33 -13.01 0.10
C LEU A 71 5.60 -12.69 1.59
N LYS A 72 6.56 -13.36 2.24
CA LYS A 72 6.97 -13.03 3.62
C LYS A 72 7.71 -11.70 3.71
N GLU A 73 8.35 -11.29 2.61
CA GLU A 73 9.13 -10.05 2.51
C GLU A 73 8.45 -9.00 1.63
N CYS A 74 7.14 -9.13 1.43
CA CYS A 74 6.33 -8.25 0.60
C CYS A 74 5.12 -7.74 1.39
N GLY A 75 4.73 -6.50 1.13
CA GLY A 75 3.45 -5.97 1.61
C GLY A 75 2.26 -6.75 1.02
N PRO A 76 1.07 -6.62 1.61
CA PRO A 76 -0.07 -7.46 1.27
C PRO A 76 -0.74 -7.09 -0.07
N MET A 77 -0.41 -5.93 -0.66
CA MET A 77 -1.07 -5.42 -1.87
C MET A 77 -0.25 -5.70 -3.13
N VAL A 78 -0.94 -5.81 -4.27
CA VAL A 78 -0.29 -5.99 -5.58
C VAL A 78 0.69 -4.85 -5.88
N LEU A 79 0.37 -3.61 -5.48
CA LEU A 79 1.29 -2.49 -5.63
C LEU A 79 2.60 -2.69 -4.84
N ASP A 80 2.56 -3.34 -3.67
CA ASP A 80 3.76 -3.62 -2.90
C ASP A 80 4.68 -4.57 -3.67
N ALA A 81 4.10 -5.61 -4.29
CA ALA A 81 4.83 -6.54 -5.15
C ALA A 81 5.45 -5.82 -6.37
N LEU A 82 4.69 -4.97 -7.06
CA LEU A 82 5.20 -4.19 -8.21
C LEU A 82 6.38 -3.29 -7.83
N ILE A 83 6.30 -2.67 -6.65
CA ILE A 83 7.38 -1.80 -6.15
C ILE A 83 8.58 -2.62 -5.73
N LYS A 84 8.38 -3.76 -5.07
CA LYS A 84 9.47 -4.69 -4.71
C LYS A 84 10.20 -5.16 -5.98
N ILE A 85 9.47 -5.61 -6.99
CA ILE A 85 10.03 -5.98 -8.30
C ILE A 85 10.86 -4.83 -8.86
N LYS A 86 10.30 -3.62 -8.93
CA LYS A 86 11.01 -2.47 -9.49
C LYS A 86 12.27 -2.10 -8.71
N ASN A 87 12.23 -2.15 -7.39
CA ASN A 87 13.32 -1.69 -6.55
C ASN A 87 14.45 -2.71 -6.42
N GLU A 88 14.11 -4.00 -6.41
CA GLU A 88 15.04 -5.06 -6.00
C GLU A 88 15.40 -6.02 -7.14
N ILE A 89 14.59 -6.11 -8.20
CA ILE A 89 14.75 -7.12 -9.26
C ILE A 89 14.95 -6.48 -10.63
N ASP A 90 14.02 -5.63 -11.06
CA ASP A 90 14.00 -5.04 -12.39
C ASP A 90 13.56 -3.56 -12.37
N PRO A 91 14.52 -2.62 -12.26
CA PRO A 91 14.25 -1.19 -12.29
C PRO A 91 13.60 -0.68 -13.58
N SER A 92 13.61 -1.47 -14.67
CA SER A 92 12.99 -1.07 -15.93
C SER A 92 11.46 -1.19 -15.93
N LEU A 93 10.88 -1.98 -15.00
CA LEU A 93 9.43 -2.14 -14.88
C LEU A 93 8.76 -0.79 -14.62
N THR A 94 7.82 -0.43 -15.49
CA THR A 94 7.17 0.89 -15.48
C THR A 94 5.67 0.80 -15.20
N PHE A 95 5.19 1.56 -14.22
CA PHE A 95 3.77 1.66 -13.84
C PHE A 95 3.49 2.99 -13.15
N ARG A 96 2.22 3.43 -13.14
CA ARG A 96 1.79 4.63 -12.41
C ARG A 96 1.37 4.29 -10.98
N ARG A 97 1.81 5.11 -10.02
CA ARG A 97 1.40 5.05 -8.61
C ARG A 97 1.59 6.41 -7.93
N SER A 98 0.76 6.72 -6.93
CA SER A 98 0.90 7.93 -6.11
C SER A 98 0.47 7.70 -4.65
N CYS A 99 -0.81 7.89 -4.31
CA CYS A 99 -1.29 7.91 -2.91
C CYS A 99 -1.00 6.62 -2.11
N ARG A 100 -1.30 5.45 -2.67
CA ARG A 100 -1.29 4.12 -2.04
C ARG A 100 -2.47 3.80 -1.11
N GLU A 101 -3.41 4.71 -0.89
CA GLU A 101 -4.69 4.41 -0.21
C GLU A 101 -5.92 4.39 -1.14
N GLY A 102 -5.71 4.36 -2.46
CA GLY A 102 -6.78 4.17 -3.44
C GLY A 102 -7.63 5.40 -3.74
N ILE A 103 -7.18 6.61 -3.39
CA ILE A 103 -7.94 7.84 -3.64
C ILE A 103 -7.58 8.55 -4.96
N CYS A 104 -6.36 8.38 -5.47
CA CYS A 104 -5.89 9.11 -6.66
C CYS A 104 -6.22 8.45 -8.01
N GLY A 105 -6.64 7.18 -8.01
CA GLY A 105 -6.92 6.41 -9.23
C GLY A 105 -5.71 6.02 -10.09
N SER A 106 -4.48 6.48 -9.80
CA SER A 106 -3.34 6.35 -10.71
C SER A 106 -2.85 4.92 -11.00
N CYS A 107 -3.04 3.98 -10.07
CA CYS A 107 -2.55 2.59 -10.18
C CYS A 107 -3.64 1.62 -10.70
N ALA A 108 -4.58 2.14 -11.49
CA ALA A 108 -5.56 1.34 -12.18
C ALA A 108 -4.89 0.46 -13.24
N MET A 109 -5.15 -0.85 -13.18
CA MET A 109 -4.65 -1.85 -14.12
C MET A 109 -5.54 -3.10 -14.06
N ASN A 110 -5.25 -4.08 -14.91
CA ASN A 110 -5.94 -5.36 -14.89
C ASN A 110 -5.11 -6.40 -14.12
N ILE A 111 -5.72 -7.01 -13.11
CA ILE A 111 -5.11 -7.97 -12.19
C ILE A 111 -5.98 -9.23 -12.23
N ASP A 112 -5.42 -10.33 -12.72
CA ASP A 112 -6.12 -11.61 -12.88
C ASP A 112 -7.45 -11.48 -13.66
N GLY A 113 -7.43 -10.71 -14.75
CA GLY A 113 -8.57 -10.48 -15.62
C GLY A 113 -9.54 -9.39 -15.14
N CYS A 114 -9.39 -8.89 -13.91
CA CYS A 114 -10.26 -7.87 -13.34
C CYS A 114 -9.57 -6.50 -13.24
N ASN A 115 -10.25 -5.43 -13.65
CA ASN A 115 -9.73 -4.07 -13.45
C ASN A 115 -9.82 -3.69 -11.96
N GLY A 116 -8.73 -3.15 -11.42
CA GLY A 116 -8.66 -2.76 -10.01
C GLY A 116 -7.53 -1.76 -9.74
N LEU A 117 -7.50 -1.25 -8.52
CA LEU A 117 -6.41 -0.40 -8.05
C LEU A 117 -5.37 -1.27 -7.37
N ALA A 118 -4.16 -1.36 -7.93
CA ALA A 118 -3.11 -2.23 -7.38
C ALA A 118 -2.81 -1.97 -5.89
N CYS A 119 -3.01 -0.74 -5.42
CA CYS A 119 -2.81 -0.38 -4.00
C CYS A 119 -3.90 -0.86 -3.04
N LEU A 120 -5.08 -1.25 -3.55
CA LEU A 120 -6.18 -1.79 -2.74
C LEU A 120 -6.46 -3.27 -3.05
N THR A 121 -5.90 -3.79 -4.15
CA THR A 121 -5.99 -5.21 -4.49
C THR A 121 -4.98 -5.99 -3.65
N LYS A 122 -5.48 -6.79 -2.70
CA LYS A 122 -4.65 -7.77 -1.99
C LYS A 122 -4.03 -8.74 -2.99
N ILE A 123 -2.81 -9.18 -2.72
CA ILE A 123 -2.16 -10.23 -3.50
C ILE A 123 -3.07 -11.47 -3.48
N PRO A 124 -3.57 -11.94 -4.64
CA PRO A 124 -4.48 -13.08 -4.68
C PRO A 124 -3.80 -14.36 -4.20
N SER A 125 -4.57 -15.24 -3.56
CA SER A 125 -4.10 -16.57 -3.19
C SER A 125 -3.69 -17.39 -4.42
N GLY A 126 -2.79 -18.36 -4.23
CA GLY A 126 -2.30 -19.23 -5.30
C GLY A 126 -0.93 -18.83 -5.86
N ASP A 127 -0.38 -19.68 -6.71
CA ASP A 127 1.04 -19.66 -7.06
C ASP A 127 1.40 -18.58 -8.09
N SER A 128 0.43 -18.09 -8.85
CA SER A 128 0.66 -17.06 -9.86
C SER A 128 -0.44 -15.99 -9.88
N SER A 129 -0.10 -14.81 -10.39
CA SER A 129 -1.03 -13.76 -10.79
C SER A 129 -0.53 -13.08 -12.06
N THR A 130 -1.45 -12.70 -12.93
CA THR A 130 -1.18 -11.98 -14.18
C THR A 130 -1.56 -10.52 -14.04
N ILE A 131 -0.65 -9.62 -14.42
CA ILE A 131 -0.86 -8.17 -14.37
C ILE A 131 -0.70 -7.61 -15.77
N THR A 132 -1.75 -6.96 -16.27
CA THR A 132 -1.76 -6.32 -17.59
C THR A 132 -2.24 -4.86 -17.47
N PRO A 133 -1.97 -4.01 -18.49
CA PRO A 133 -2.46 -2.63 -18.50
C PRO A 133 -4.00 -2.61 -18.54
N LEU A 134 -4.60 -1.43 -18.38
CA LEU A 134 -6.04 -1.31 -18.58
C LEU A 134 -6.43 -1.79 -20.00
N PRO A 135 -7.46 -2.65 -20.15
CA PRO A 135 -7.78 -3.29 -21.42
C PRO A 135 -8.16 -2.30 -22.52
N HIS A 136 -7.79 -2.65 -23.76
CA HIS A 136 -8.16 -1.93 -24.98
C HIS A 136 -7.73 -0.44 -24.98
N MET A 137 -6.58 -0.15 -24.36
CA MET A 137 -5.94 1.16 -24.35
C MET A 137 -4.59 1.10 -25.07
N PHE A 138 -4.17 2.19 -25.70
CA PHE A 138 -2.82 2.29 -26.24
C PHE A 138 -1.80 2.30 -25.09
N VAL A 139 -0.82 1.40 -25.16
CA VAL A 139 0.23 1.31 -24.13
C VAL A 139 1.37 2.27 -24.48
N ILE A 140 1.78 3.09 -23.50
CA ILE A 140 2.94 3.97 -23.59
C ILE A 140 4.22 3.19 -23.23
N LYS A 141 4.19 2.41 -22.14
CA LYS A 141 5.27 1.53 -21.70
C LYS A 141 4.78 0.61 -20.58
N ASP A 142 5.06 -0.69 -20.68
CA ASP A 142 4.67 -1.69 -19.68
C ASP A 142 3.19 -1.52 -19.23
N LEU A 143 2.93 -1.21 -17.96
CA LEU A 143 1.59 -1.06 -17.39
C LEU A 143 1.02 0.37 -17.53
N VAL A 144 1.70 1.25 -18.25
CA VAL A 144 1.31 2.65 -18.44
C VAL A 144 0.56 2.80 -19.76
N VAL A 145 -0.71 3.18 -19.69
CA VAL A 145 -1.56 3.45 -20.85
C VAL A 145 -1.70 4.95 -21.15
N ASP A 146 -2.03 5.28 -22.40
CA ASP A 146 -2.44 6.62 -22.80
C ASP A 146 -3.89 6.88 -22.35
N MET A 147 -4.06 7.91 -21.51
CA MET A 147 -5.35 8.32 -20.94
C MET A 147 -5.95 9.53 -21.65
N THR A 148 -5.34 10.00 -22.74
CA THR A 148 -5.72 11.25 -23.42
C THR A 148 -7.18 11.26 -23.87
N ASN A 149 -7.65 10.20 -24.53
CA ASN A 149 -9.05 10.10 -24.95
C ASN A 149 -10.02 10.14 -23.75
N PHE A 150 -9.74 9.34 -22.71
CA PHE A 150 -10.55 9.29 -21.50
C PHE A 150 -10.70 10.68 -20.85
N TYR A 151 -9.60 11.46 -20.75
CA TYR A 151 -9.66 12.81 -20.22
C TYR A 151 -10.34 13.81 -21.15
N ASN A 152 -10.22 13.65 -22.47
CA ASN A 152 -10.89 14.51 -23.44
C ASN A 152 -12.42 14.32 -23.39
N GLN A 153 -12.90 13.09 -23.23
CA GLN A 153 -14.33 12.82 -23.02
C GLN A 153 -14.85 13.38 -21.69
N TYR A 154 -14.04 13.31 -20.62
CA TYR A 154 -14.41 13.98 -19.36
C TYR A 154 -14.48 15.51 -19.53
N LYS A 155 -13.60 16.11 -20.33
CA LYS A 155 -13.68 17.56 -20.61
C LYS A 155 -14.89 17.93 -21.46
N SER A 156 -15.29 17.08 -22.41
CA SER A 156 -16.39 17.39 -23.34
C SER A 156 -17.77 17.48 -22.67
N ILE A 157 -17.93 16.92 -21.48
CA ILE A 157 -19.17 17.03 -20.68
C ILE A 157 -19.24 18.31 -19.83
N GLU A 158 -18.22 19.18 -19.92
CA GLU A 158 -18.13 20.44 -19.20
C GLU A 158 -18.35 20.32 -17.68
N PRO A 159 -17.50 19.57 -16.94
CA PRO A 159 -17.76 19.12 -15.57
C PRO A 159 -17.52 20.21 -14.51
N TRP A 160 -18.14 21.37 -14.69
CA TRP A 160 -18.12 22.51 -13.76
C TRP A 160 -19.53 23.07 -13.56
N LEU A 161 -19.71 23.85 -12.48
CA LEU A 161 -21.02 24.42 -12.16
C LEU A 161 -21.41 25.48 -13.20
N LYS A 162 -22.49 25.24 -13.94
CA LYS A 162 -23.07 26.20 -14.90
C LYS A 162 -24.34 26.82 -14.32
N ARG A 163 -24.45 28.15 -14.38
CA ARG A 163 -25.61 28.91 -13.90
C ARG A 163 -26.09 29.88 -14.97
N LYS A 164 -27.41 30.05 -15.07
CA LYS A 164 -28.04 31.03 -15.98
C LYS A 164 -27.99 32.46 -15.45
N SER A 165 -27.84 32.62 -14.13
CA SER A 165 -27.85 33.91 -13.45
C SER A 165 -26.73 33.99 -12.40
N GLU A 166 -26.36 35.23 -12.05
CA GLU A 166 -25.37 35.52 -11.02
C GLU A 166 -25.82 35.04 -9.63
N PRO A 167 -24.88 34.87 -8.67
CA PRO A 167 -25.22 34.55 -7.28
C PRO A 167 -26.25 35.53 -6.71
N PRO A 168 -27.30 35.05 -6.01
CA PRO A 168 -28.30 35.95 -5.43
C PRO A 168 -27.68 37.00 -4.49
N VAL A 169 -26.61 36.62 -3.80
CA VAL A 169 -25.82 37.51 -2.96
C VAL A 169 -24.34 37.37 -3.32
N PRO A 170 -23.66 38.44 -3.76
CA PRO A 170 -22.23 38.42 -4.05
C PRO A 170 -21.40 37.99 -2.82
N GLY A 171 -20.42 37.11 -3.03
CA GLY A 171 -19.52 36.65 -1.96
C GLY A 171 -20.13 35.67 -0.95
N LYS A 172 -21.36 35.18 -1.18
CA LYS A 172 -22.03 34.18 -0.34
C LYS A 172 -22.10 32.82 -1.04
N GLU A 173 -22.30 31.79 -0.22
CA GLU A 173 -22.52 30.42 -0.66
C GLU A 173 -23.81 30.28 -1.48
N ILE A 174 -23.83 29.28 -2.37
CA ILE A 174 -25.06 28.85 -3.05
C ILE A 174 -25.78 27.87 -2.13
N LEU A 175 -27.00 28.21 -1.73
CA LEU A 175 -27.79 27.38 -0.83
C LEU A 175 -28.22 26.08 -1.52
N GLN A 176 -27.96 24.95 -0.87
CA GLN A 176 -28.41 23.62 -1.27
C GLN A 176 -28.98 22.90 -0.05
N SER A 177 -30.14 22.27 -0.20
CA SER A 177 -30.73 21.47 0.90
C SER A 177 -29.92 20.20 1.14
N LYS A 178 -29.95 19.66 2.37
CA LYS A 178 -29.30 18.37 2.68
C LYS A 178 -29.83 17.24 1.77
N LYS A 179 -31.14 17.26 1.47
CA LYS A 179 -31.78 16.28 0.58
C LYS A 179 -31.25 16.36 -0.85
N ASP A 180 -30.99 17.57 -1.36
CA ASP A 180 -30.44 17.74 -2.70
C ASP A 180 -28.94 17.44 -2.75
N ARG A 181 -28.17 17.79 -1.71
CA ARG A 181 -26.76 17.41 -1.60
C ARG A 181 -26.57 15.90 -1.58
N ALA A 182 -27.44 15.17 -0.88
CA ALA A 182 -27.39 13.71 -0.78
C ALA A 182 -27.59 13.01 -2.14
N LYS A 183 -28.22 13.66 -3.12
CA LYS A 183 -28.35 13.11 -4.48
C LYS A 183 -27.00 12.96 -5.17
N LEU A 184 -25.96 13.67 -4.72
CA LEU A 184 -24.62 13.57 -5.28
C LEU A 184 -23.82 12.37 -4.76
N ASP A 185 -24.26 11.80 -3.63
CA ASP A 185 -23.58 10.67 -3.00
C ASP A 185 -23.63 9.45 -3.93
N GLY A 186 -22.48 8.79 -4.10
CA GLY A 186 -22.24 7.74 -5.09
C GLY A 186 -21.78 8.24 -6.48
N MET A 187 -21.75 9.55 -6.71
CA MET A 187 -21.28 10.13 -7.98
C MET A 187 -20.01 10.98 -7.82
N TYR A 188 -19.93 11.86 -6.82
CA TYR A 188 -18.76 12.75 -6.66
C TYR A 188 -17.51 12.03 -6.15
N GLU A 189 -17.67 10.81 -5.62
CA GLU A 189 -16.61 9.95 -5.11
C GLU A 189 -15.79 9.30 -6.23
N CYS A 190 -16.22 9.42 -7.49
CA CYS A 190 -15.46 8.95 -8.64
C CYS A 190 -14.07 9.60 -8.68
N ILE A 191 -13.03 8.77 -8.70
CA ILE A 191 -11.62 9.17 -8.70
C ILE A 191 -10.97 9.19 -10.10
N LEU A 192 -11.79 9.10 -11.15
CA LEU A 192 -11.33 9.10 -12.56
C LEU A 192 -10.23 8.06 -12.87
N CYS A 193 -10.32 6.86 -12.28
CA CYS A 193 -9.33 5.79 -12.49
C CYS A 193 -9.48 5.02 -13.82
N ALA A 194 -10.56 5.26 -14.57
CA ALA A 194 -10.95 4.58 -15.81
C ALA A 194 -11.25 3.08 -15.73
N CYS A 195 -11.10 2.39 -14.59
CA CYS A 195 -11.38 0.95 -14.46
C CYS A 195 -12.73 0.52 -15.05
N CYS A 196 -13.80 1.32 -14.80
CA CYS A 196 -15.15 1.03 -15.29
C CYS A 196 -15.28 1.20 -16.81
N SER A 197 -14.65 2.22 -17.40
CA SER A 197 -14.67 2.43 -18.85
C SER A 197 -13.88 1.33 -19.55
N THR A 198 -12.70 1.00 -19.05
CA THR A 198 -11.84 -0.03 -19.63
C THR A 198 -12.25 -1.45 -19.25
N SER A 199 -13.35 -1.64 -18.49
CA SER A 199 -14.01 -2.95 -18.33
C SER A 199 -15.24 -3.11 -19.21
N CYS A 200 -15.66 -2.04 -19.92
CA CYS A 200 -16.89 -2.02 -20.69
C CYS A 200 -16.61 -2.37 -22.17
N PRO A 201 -17.13 -3.49 -22.70
CA PRO A 201 -16.91 -3.85 -24.10
C PRO A 201 -17.42 -2.79 -25.09
N SER A 202 -18.53 -2.09 -24.79
CA SER A 202 -19.01 -0.99 -25.65
C SER A 202 -17.98 0.13 -25.78
N TYR A 203 -17.21 0.40 -24.72
CA TYR A 203 -16.13 1.37 -24.72
C TYR A 203 -14.88 0.83 -25.43
N TRP A 204 -14.62 -0.47 -25.37
CA TRP A 204 -13.55 -1.09 -26.17
C TRP A 204 -13.83 -0.91 -27.66
N TRP A 205 -15.05 -1.21 -28.10
CA TRP A 205 -15.37 -1.18 -29.53
C TRP A 205 -15.56 0.23 -30.10
N ASN A 206 -16.06 1.18 -29.30
CA ASN A 206 -16.42 2.52 -29.78
C ASN A 206 -15.92 3.65 -28.86
N PRO A 207 -14.63 3.71 -28.51
CA PRO A 207 -14.10 4.69 -27.55
C PRO A 207 -14.13 6.13 -28.07
N GLU A 208 -14.27 6.34 -29.38
CA GLU A 208 -14.38 7.66 -30.02
C GLU A 208 -15.79 8.26 -29.85
N SER A 209 -16.82 7.41 -29.88
CA SER A 209 -18.23 7.84 -29.93
C SER A 209 -18.98 7.59 -28.62
N TYR A 210 -18.64 6.54 -27.89
CA TYR A 210 -19.25 6.22 -26.60
C TYR A 210 -18.39 6.79 -25.48
N LEU A 211 -18.95 7.73 -24.72
CA LEU A 211 -18.27 8.43 -23.62
C LEU A 211 -17.81 7.52 -22.48
N GLY A 212 -18.41 6.33 -22.35
CA GLY A 212 -18.09 5.40 -21.28
C GLY A 212 -18.75 5.75 -19.93
N PRO A 213 -18.81 4.77 -19.01
CA PRO A 213 -19.50 4.91 -17.73
C PRO A 213 -18.94 6.04 -16.85
N ALA A 214 -17.62 6.30 -16.86
CA ALA A 214 -17.05 7.35 -16.03
C ALA A 214 -17.54 8.76 -16.44
N ALA A 215 -17.44 9.09 -17.73
CA ALA A 215 -17.89 10.39 -18.22
C ALA A 215 -19.42 10.52 -18.10
N LEU A 216 -20.18 9.45 -18.38
CA LEU A 216 -21.64 9.48 -18.21
C LEU A 216 -22.08 9.67 -16.75
N LEU A 217 -21.38 9.05 -15.78
CA LEU A 217 -21.60 9.30 -14.36
C LEU A 217 -21.37 10.78 -14.03
N HIS A 218 -20.27 11.37 -14.50
CA HIS A 218 -19.97 12.78 -14.26
C HIS A 218 -20.91 13.74 -15.00
N ALA A 219 -21.47 13.35 -16.14
CA ALA A 219 -22.49 14.15 -16.84
C ALA A 219 -23.82 14.17 -16.08
N ASN A 220 -24.13 13.12 -15.33
CA ASN A 220 -25.31 13.03 -14.48
C ASN A 220 -25.11 13.66 -13.09
N ARG A 221 -23.85 13.92 -12.70
CA ARG A 221 -23.45 14.36 -11.36
C ARG A 221 -23.69 15.85 -11.11
#